data_AF-A0A126RX49-F1
#
_entry.id   AF-A0A126RX49-F1
#
_cell.length_a   1.000
_cell.length_b   1.000
_cell.length_c   1.000
_cell.angle_alpha   90.00
_cell.angle_beta   90.00
_cell.angle_gamma   90.00
#
_symmetry.space_group_name_H-M   'P 1'
#
loop_
_entity.id
_entity.type
_entity.pdbx_description
1 polymer ?
#
loop_
_entity_poly.entity_id
_entity_poly.type
_entity_poly.pdbx_seq_one_letter_code
_entity_poly.pdbx_strand_id
1 'polypeptide(L)'
;MAEQNIRLRILSHLIAAAAGSALTFALVSGAPGPEPQPRAPEPQQAAPKVNVPKIPVTPPPPLDRAALLSVAAAAADATASGSALPGSSAALVGRSFILRMPFGCRGEMTDDAKSWAGWVFNPKSRALRLSARTTDLAEADWVTPLAGEMKFDAVEGFWIQRPWTRADQCVRGEKLMSDAMPTPGDQRLAIAQFFSPESPRNLRRGDRPYASTIKLEEGEMPSPEGYQIQLEGRITGFPDGQPVHCIQQDSTLMPRCVIAAEFERVAFIAPGKEEPLVEWR
;
A
#
# COMPACT_ATOMS: atom_id res chain seq x y z
N MET A 1 -43.44 35.85 -14.86
CA MET A 1 -44.10 36.38 -13.65
C MET A 1 -43.11 36.14 -12.51
N ALA A 2 -42.26 37.10 -12.11
CA ALA A 2 -42.55 38.35 -11.35
C ALA A 2 -42.93 38.02 -9.87
N GLU A 3 -42.45 38.67 -8.79
CA GLU A 3 -41.52 39.80 -8.55
C GLU A 3 -40.27 39.35 -7.73
N GLN A 4 -39.18 40.11 -7.43
CA GLN A 4 -38.69 41.46 -7.77
C GLN A 4 -39.09 42.73 -6.94
N ASN A 5 -38.69 42.82 -5.67
CA ASN A 5 -38.59 44.10 -4.89
C ASN A 5 -37.50 43.96 -3.79
N ILE A 6 -36.41 44.75 -3.63
CA ILE A 6 -36.02 46.17 -3.83
C ILE A 6 -36.22 47.07 -2.58
N ARG A 7 -35.09 47.65 -2.09
CA ARG A 7 -34.83 48.91 -1.32
C ARG A 7 -33.71 48.63 -0.29
N LEU A 8 -32.49 49.17 -0.31
CA LEU A 8 -31.88 50.42 -0.84
C LEU A 8 -32.21 51.70 -0.06
N ARG A 9 -31.25 52.19 0.76
CA ARG A 9 -30.87 53.59 1.07
C ARG A 9 -29.83 53.63 2.23
N ILE A 10 -28.96 54.63 2.47
CA ILE A 10 -28.17 55.60 1.66
C ILE A 10 -27.58 56.68 2.64
N LEU A 11 -26.36 57.21 2.38
CA LEU A 11 -25.72 58.41 3.02
C LEU A 11 -25.41 58.36 4.55
N SER A 12 -24.60 59.24 5.17
CA SER A 12 -23.26 59.83 4.85
C SER A 12 -22.78 60.79 5.97
N HIS A 13 -21.48 60.74 6.29
CA HIS A 13 -20.53 61.81 6.71
C HIS A 13 -20.84 62.92 7.76
N LEU A 14 -19.73 63.54 8.24
CA LEU A 14 -19.56 64.87 8.87
C LEU A 14 -19.72 64.96 10.42
N ILE A 15 -19.02 65.81 11.19
CA ILE A 15 -17.63 66.39 11.15
C ILE A 15 -17.37 67.14 12.50
N ALA A 16 -16.10 67.36 12.94
CA ALA A 16 -15.65 68.36 13.97
C ALA A 16 -16.22 68.21 15.43
N ALA A 17 -15.82 68.92 16.51
CA ALA A 17 -14.65 69.68 17.03
C ALA A 17 -14.98 70.14 18.50
N ALA A 18 -14.14 70.68 19.41
CA ALA A 18 -12.69 70.67 19.72
C ALA A 18 -12.45 71.40 21.08
N ALA A 19 -11.19 71.63 21.50
CA ALA A 19 -10.72 72.46 22.66
C ALA A 19 -10.92 71.89 24.10
N GLY A 20 -10.07 72.22 25.10
CA GLY A 20 -8.80 72.99 25.12
C GLY A 20 -8.41 73.55 26.51
N SER A 21 -7.15 74.00 26.67
CA SER A 21 -6.55 74.75 27.82
C SER A 21 -6.17 73.94 29.09
N ALA A 22 -4.99 73.96 29.74
CA ALA A 22 -3.71 74.74 29.74
C ALA A 22 -3.55 75.85 30.83
N LEU A 23 -2.48 75.77 31.65
CA LEU A 23 -1.52 76.82 32.13
C LEU A 23 -0.58 76.23 33.23
N THR A 24 0.73 75.98 32.99
CA THR A 24 1.96 76.82 33.22
C THR A 24 2.50 76.93 34.66
N PHE A 25 3.82 76.71 34.86
CA PHE A 25 4.74 77.71 35.46
C PHE A 25 6.26 77.38 35.34
N ALA A 26 7.06 78.44 35.19
CA ALA A 26 8.49 78.65 35.49
C ALA A 26 9.60 77.70 34.98
N LEU A 27 10.54 78.27 34.23
CA LEU A 27 11.89 77.74 33.94
C LEU A 27 12.89 78.21 35.02
N VAL A 28 13.83 77.34 35.41
CA VAL A 28 15.06 77.73 36.13
C VAL A 28 16.27 77.23 35.34
N SER A 29 17.18 78.15 35.03
CA SER A 29 18.39 77.88 34.23
C SER A 29 19.48 77.24 35.10
N GLY A 30 19.78 75.96 34.87
CA GLY A 30 20.97 75.29 35.38
C GLY A 30 21.96 75.02 34.23
N ALA A 31 23.26 75.24 34.46
CA ALA A 31 24.28 75.00 33.44
C ALA A 31 24.32 73.51 33.02
N PRO A 32 24.49 73.18 31.73
CA PRO A 32 24.62 71.81 31.30
C PRO A 32 25.92 71.21 31.85
N GLY A 33 25.78 70.24 32.76
CA GLY A 33 26.88 69.35 33.14
C GLY A 33 27.31 68.45 31.97
N PRO A 34 28.46 67.77 32.06
CA PRO A 34 28.95 66.90 30.99
C PRO A 34 27.92 65.86 30.56
N GLU A 35 27.66 65.81 29.26
CA GLU A 35 26.67 64.90 28.66
C GLU A 35 27.06 63.43 28.92
N PRO A 36 26.17 62.60 29.50
CA PRO A 36 26.46 61.19 29.70
C PRO A 36 26.66 60.49 28.35
N GLN A 37 27.87 59.98 28.11
CA GLN A 37 28.15 59.23 26.88
C GLN A 37 27.16 58.06 26.73
N PRO A 38 26.50 57.90 25.57
CA PRO A 38 25.62 56.77 25.32
C PRO A 38 26.38 55.46 25.55
N ARG A 39 25.95 54.67 26.54
CA ARG A 39 26.50 53.35 26.80
C ARG A 39 26.27 52.49 25.56
N ALA A 40 27.35 52.05 24.92
CA ALA A 40 27.25 51.11 23.81
C ALA A 40 26.45 49.87 24.25
N PRO A 41 25.50 49.37 23.43
CA PRO A 41 24.74 48.18 23.79
C PRO A 41 25.69 47.00 23.97
N GLU A 42 25.58 46.31 25.10
CA GLU A 42 26.37 45.09 25.34
C GLU A 42 26.07 44.07 24.24
N PRO A 43 27.08 43.36 23.70
CA PRO A 43 26.84 42.32 22.71
C PRO A 43 25.93 41.24 23.29
N GLN A 44 24.67 41.23 22.85
CA GLN A 44 23.69 40.26 23.32
C GLN A 44 24.11 38.88 22.82
N GLN A 45 24.77 38.12 23.71
CA GLN A 45 25.42 36.87 23.39
C GLN A 45 24.37 35.88 22.86
N ALA A 46 24.46 35.57 21.57
CA ALA A 46 23.48 34.72 20.91
C ALA A 46 23.40 33.37 21.63
N ALA A 47 22.18 32.99 22.06
CA ALA A 47 21.96 31.71 22.71
C ALA A 47 22.55 30.59 21.84
N PRO A 48 23.29 29.63 22.44
CA PRO A 48 23.96 28.59 21.67
C PRO A 48 22.93 27.81 20.87
N LYS A 49 23.05 27.84 19.54
CA LYS A 49 22.20 27.07 18.64
C LYS A 49 22.48 25.59 18.89
N VAL A 50 21.65 24.96 19.71
CA VAL A 50 21.65 23.50 19.91
C VAL A 50 21.30 22.87 18.56
N ASN A 51 22.33 22.43 17.85
CA ASN A 51 22.18 21.75 16.58
C ASN A 51 21.69 20.32 16.88
N VAL A 52 20.37 20.16 17.01
CA VAL A 52 19.74 18.86 17.23
C VAL A 52 20.11 17.95 16.05
N PRO A 53 20.83 16.84 16.26
CA PRO A 53 21.19 15.95 15.18
C PRO A 53 19.93 15.43 14.50
N LYS A 54 19.82 15.59 13.18
CA LYS A 54 18.77 14.94 12.39
C LYS A 54 19.04 13.44 12.41
N ILE A 55 18.37 12.73 13.32
CA ILE A 55 18.38 11.27 13.35
C ILE A 55 17.81 10.78 12.01
N PRO A 56 18.53 9.95 11.23
CA PRO A 56 17.99 9.37 10.02
C PRO A 56 16.82 8.46 10.39
N VAL A 57 15.61 8.82 9.97
CA VAL A 57 14.43 7.96 10.11
C VAL A 57 14.49 6.93 9.00
N THR A 58 15.14 5.80 9.26
CA THR A 58 15.10 4.64 8.35
C THR A 58 13.63 4.17 8.25
N PRO A 59 13.05 4.06 7.04
CA PRO A 59 11.70 3.54 6.90
C PRO A 59 11.63 2.10 7.44
N PRO A 60 10.49 1.68 8.02
CA PRO A 60 10.34 0.31 8.49
C PRO A 60 10.47 -0.66 7.30
N PRO A 61 10.98 -1.89 7.53
CA PRO A 61 11.09 -2.88 6.45
C PRO A 61 9.71 -3.19 5.85
N PRO A 62 9.65 -3.62 4.57
CA PRO A 62 8.41 -4.08 3.96
C PRO A 62 7.78 -5.22 4.77
N LEU A 63 6.45 -5.30 4.74
CA LEU A 63 5.70 -6.43 5.29
C LEU A 63 6.03 -7.69 4.49
N ASP A 64 6.50 -8.72 5.17
CA ASP A 64 6.77 -10.03 4.57
C ASP A 64 5.50 -10.90 4.54
N ARG A 65 5.63 -12.11 3.98
CA ARG A 65 4.55 -13.11 3.97
C ARG A 65 4.01 -13.39 5.39
N ALA A 66 4.85 -13.43 6.42
CA ALA A 66 4.40 -13.75 7.78
C ALA A 66 3.53 -12.63 8.37
N ALA A 67 3.89 -11.36 8.13
CA ALA A 67 3.11 -10.20 8.53
C ALA A 67 1.76 -10.13 7.78
N LEU A 68 1.76 -10.36 6.46
CA LEU A 68 0.54 -10.38 5.64
C LEU A 68 -0.44 -11.49 6.08
N LEU A 69 0.06 -12.69 6.37
CA LEU A 69 -0.76 -13.77 6.91
C LEU A 69 -1.26 -13.47 8.33
N SER A 70 -0.48 -12.75 9.14
CA SER A 70 -0.89 -12.37 10.50
C SER A 70 -2.04 -11.37 10.53
N VAL A 71 -2.03 -10.35 9.66
CA VAL A 71 -3.16 -9.40 9.56
C VAL A 71 -4.40 -10.08 9.00
N ALA A 72 -4.24 -10.96 8.00
CA ALA A 72 -5.35 -11.74 7.45
C ALA A 72 -5.97 -12.70 8.48
N ALA A 73 -5.16 -13.39 9.28
CA ALA A 73 -5.65 -14.26 10.34
C ALA A 73 -6.41 -13.48 11.42
N ALA A 74 -5.93 -12.29 11.80
CA ALA A 74 -6.62 -11.44 12.78
C ALA A 74 -7.95 -10.87 12.24
N ALA A 75 -8.01 -10.52 10.95
CA ALA A 75 -9.25 -10.10 10.31
C ALA A 75 -10.27 -11.24 10.18
N ALA A 76 -9.80 -12.46 9.89
CA ALA A 76 -10.63 -13.66 9.86
C ALA A 76 -11.19 -13.99 11.25
N ASP A 77 -10.35 -13.97 12.30
CA ASP A 77 -10.76 -14.23 13.68
C ASP A 77 -11.79 -13.20 14.20
N ALA A 78 -11.57 -11.91 13.93
CA ALA A 78 -12.54 -10.87 14.22
C ALA A 78 -13.89 -11.12 13.51
N THR A 79 -13.85 -11.46 12.22
CA THR A 79 -15.06 -11.78 11.43
C THR A 79 -15.80 -12.99 11.98
N ALA A 80 -15.09 -14.07 12.31
CA ALA A 80 -15.70 -15.31 12.81
C ALA A 80 -16.22 -15.21 14.25
N SER A 81 -15.66 -14.32 15.06
CA SER A 81 -16.11 -14.03 16.42
C SER A 81 -17.18 -12.93 16.50
N GLY A 82 -17.45 -12.22 15.41
CA GLY A 82 -18.29 -11.01 15.41
C GLY A 82 -17.66 -9.81 16.13
N SER A 83 -16.34 -9.81 16.29
CA SER A 83 -15.57 -8.74 16.92
C SER A 83 -15.21 -7.63 15.92
N ALA A 84 -14.94 -6.42 16.42
CA ALA A 84 -14.40 -5.35 15.59
C ALA A 84 -12.98 -5.69 15.07
N LEU A 85 -12.67 -5.26 13.84
CA LEU A 85 -11.33 -5.42 13.26
C LEU A 85 -10.27 -4.69 14.12
N PRO A 86 -9.08 -5.28 14.36
CA PRO A 86 -8.06 -4.64 15.20
C PRO A 86 -7.62 -3.29 14.65
N GLY A 87 -7.59 -2.25 15.49
CA GLY A 87 -7.09 -0.92 15.09
C GLY A 87 -5.61 -0.92 14.69
N SER A 88 -4.83 -1.92 15.11
CA SER A 88 -3.45 -2.15 14.67
C SER A 88 -3.35 -2.55 13.19
N SER A 89 -4.41 -3.10 12.60
CA SER A 89 -4.47 -3.42 11.17
C SER A 89 -4.52 -2.15 10.31
N ALA A 90 -5.31 -1.15 10.69
CA ALA A 90 -5.39 0.13 9.99
C ALA A 90 -4.02 0.85 9.88
N ALA A 91 -3.14 0.68 10.88
CA ALA A 91 -1.77 1.21 10.86
C ALA A 91 -0.84 0.55 9.82
N LEU A 92 -1.31 -0.47 9.09
CA LEU A 92 -0.58 -1.10 7.99
C LEU A 92 -0.88 -0.45 6.62
N VAL A 93 -1.93 0.36 6.50
CA VAL A 93 -2.22 1.10 5.26
C VAL A 93 -1.05 2.04 4.92
N GLY A 94 -0.62 2.02 3.65
CA GLY A 94 0.55 2.74 3.16
C GLY A 94 1.91 2.06 3.41
N ARG A 95 1.96 0.97 4.21
CA ARG A 95 3.19 0.16 4.35
C ARG A 95 3.51 -0.53 3.03
N SER A 96 4.80 -0.57 2.69
CA SER A 96 5.29 -1.43 1.62
C SER A 96 5.21 -2.90 2.03
N PHE A 97 5.11 -3.80 1.06
CA PHE A 97 5.18 -5.25 1.27
C PHE A 97 6.04 -5.94 0.21
N ILE A 98 6.56 -7.12 0.54
CA ILE A 98 7.19 -8.06 -0.40
C ILE A 98 6.57 -9.44 -0.13
N LEU A 99 5.74 -9.91 -1.05
CA LEU A 99 5.12 -11.24 -0.98
C LEU A 99 5.74 -12.15 -2.04
N ARG A 100 6.41 -13.20 -1.60
CA ARG A 100 6.85 -14.30 -2.46
C ARG A 100 5.87 -15.46 -2.39
N MET A 101 5.54 -16.02 -3.55
CA MET A 101 4.74 -17.22 -3.70
C MET A 101 5.49 -18.21 -4.59
N PRO A 102 5.84 -19.41 -4.10
CA PRO A 102 6.58 -20.39 -4.88
C PRO A 102 5.66 -21.06 -5.91
N PHE A 103 6.21 -21.51 -7.03
CA PHE A 103 5.51 -22.30 -8.04
C PHE A 103 6.46 -23.24 -8.79
N GLY A 104 5.90 -24.21 -9.52
CA GLY A 104 6.68 -25.24 -10.21
C GLY A 104 7.31 -26.24 -9.24
N CYS A 105 6.76 -26.38 -8.02
CA CYS A 105 7.31 -27.23 -6.97
C CYS A 105 7.24 -28.73 -7.29
N ARG A 106 6.46 -29.12 -8.32
CA ARG A 106 6.38 -30.49 -8.84
C ARG A 106 7.07 -30.65 -10.20
N GLY A 107 7.92 -29.70 -10.58
CA GLY A 107 8.60 -29.66 -11.87
C GLY A 107 7.79 -28.93 -12.94
N GLU A 108 7.92 -29.41 -14.18
CA GLU A 108 7.36 -28.76 -15.37
C GLU A 108 5.82 -28.76 -15.37
N MET A 109 5.24 -27.67 -15.86
CA MET A 109 3.79 -27.47 -15.93
C MET A 109 3.18 -28.33 -17.04
N THR A 110 2.27 -29.23 -16.66
CA THR A 110 1.63 -30.19 -17.58
C THR A 110 0.32 -29.70 -18.18
N ASP A 111 -0.37 -28.76 -17.53
CA ASP A 111 -1.64 -28.18 -18.00
C ASP A 111 -1.71 -26.70 -17.63
N ASP A 112 -1.35 -25.84 -18.59
CA ASP A 112 -1.35 -24.39 -18.41
C ASP A 112 -2.75 -23.85 -18.06
N ALA A 113 -3.82 -24.41 -18.61
CA ALA A 113 -5.18 -23.91 -18.39
C ALA A 113 -5.68 -24.14 -16.95
N LYS A 114 -5.14 -25.15 -16.24
CA LYS A 114 -5.50 -25.46 -14.84
C LYS A 114 -4.51 -24.91 -13.81
N SER A 115 -3.36 -24.42 -14.24
CA SER A 115 -2.30 -23.91 -13.36
C SER A 115 -2.39 -22.40 -13.14
N TRP A 116 -2.27 -21.99 -11.87
CA TRP A 116 -2.20 -20.58 -11.50
C TRP A 116 -0.85 -19.97 -11.87
N ALA A 117 0.23 -20.77 -11.79
CA ALA A 117 1.56 -20.46 -12.30
C ALA A 117 2.30 -21.74 -12.69
N GLY A 118 3.40 -21.61 -13.42
CA GLY A 118 4.20 -22.75 -13.86
C GLY A 118 5.31 -22.38 -14.83
N TRP A 119 6.03 -23.39 -15.28
CA TRP A 119 7.12 -23.25 -16.25
C TRP A 119 7.12 -24.39 -17.27
N VAL A 120 7.66 -24.11 -18.46
CA VAL A 120 7.83 -25.07 -19.57
C VAL A 120 9.22 -24.86 -20.18
N PHE A 121 9.96 -25.93 -20.48
CA PHE A 121 11.32 -25.88 -20.99
C PHE A 121 11.49 -26.63 -22.30
N ASN A 122 11.99 -25.94 -23.34
CA ASN A 122 12.35 -26.57 -24.60
C ASN A 122 13.85 -26.89 -24.61
N PRO A 123 14.27 -28.18 -24.55
CA PRO A 123 15.68 -28.55 -24.51
C PRO A 123 16.44 -28.27 -25.82
N LYS A 124 15.76 -28.13 -26.97
CA LYS A 124 16.40 -27.86 -28.26
C LYS A 124 16.80 -26.40 -28.42
N SER A 125 15.92 -25.47 -28.02
CA SER A 125 16.19 -24.02 -28.07
C SER A 125 16.74 -23.46 -26.76
N ARG A 126 16.75 -24.26 -25.69
CA ARG A 126 17.02 -23.88 -24.30
C ARG A 126 16.15 -22.73 -23.79
N ALA A 127 14.92 -22.64 -24.33
CA ALA A 127 13.94 -21.65 -23.93
C ALA A 127 13.16 -22.14 -22.70
N LEU A 128 13.27 -21.41 -21.59
CA LEU A 128 12.44 -21.55 -20.40
C LEU A 128 11.32 -20.50 -20.46
N ARG A 129 10.08 -20.95 -20.60
CA ARG A 129 8.88 -20.12 -20.45
C ARG A 129 8.40 -20.18 -19.00
N LEU A 130 8.19 -19.03 -18.39
CA LEU A 130 7.56 -18.86 -17.09
C LEU A 130 6.20 -18.19 -17.28
N SER A 131 5.17 -18.61 -16.53
CA SER A 131 3.85 -17.96 -16.55
C SER A 131 3.17 -17.97 -15.17
N ALA A 132 2.42 -16.91 -14.88
CA ALA A 132 1.54 -16.78 -13.72
C ALA A 132 0.31 -15.94 -14.08
N ARG A 133 -0.87 -16.40 -13.66
CA ARG A 133 -2.17 -15.78 -13.90
C ARG A 133 -2.59 -14.95 -12.68
N THR A 134 -3.04 -13.74 -12.94
CA THR A 134 -3.95 -13.02 -12.03
C THR A 134 -5.31 -13.70 -12.03
N THR A 135 -6.05 -13.52 -10.95
CA THR A 135 -7.49 -13.78 -10.89
C THR A 135 -8.21 -12.44 -10.99
N ASP A 136 -9.19 -12.33 -11.88
CA ASP A 136 -10.20 -11.28 -11.80
C ASP A 136 -11.20 -11.67 -10.70
N LEU A 137 -11.38 -10.76 -9.77
CA LEU A 137 -12.19 -10.89 -8.57
C LEU A 137 -13.39 -9.93 -8.59
N ALA A 138 -13.55 -9.10 -9.63
CA ALA A 138 -14.63 -8.10 -9.71
C ALA A 138 -16.02 -8.76 -9.76
N GLU A 139 -16.14 -9.84 -10.52
CA GLU A 139 -17.38 -10.61 -10.69
C GLU A 139 -17.63 -11.64 -9.57
N ALA A 140 -16.77 -11.68 -8.54
CA ALA A 140 -16.92 -12.61 -7.44
C ALA A 140 -17.94 -12.08 -6.41
N ASP A 141 -19.00 -12.86 -6.18
CA ASP A 141 -20.15 -12.56 -5.30
C ASP A 141 -19.77 -12.03 -3.91
N TRP A 142 -18.65 -12.52 -3.39
CA TRP A 142 -18.12 -12.21 -2.07
C TRP A 142 -17.23 -10.95 -2.02
N VAL A 143 -16.82 -10.35 -3.14
CA VAL A 143 -15.91 -9.19 -3.17
C VAL A 143 -16.66 -7.88 -3.05
N THR A 144 -17.75 -7.72 -3.79
CA THR A 144 -18.64 -6.54 -3.71
C THR A 144 -19.08 -6.20 -2.28
N PRO A 145 -19.57 -7.14 -1.44
CA PRO A 145 -19.91 -6.82 -0.05
C PRO A 145 -18.70 -6.46 0.83
N LEU A 146 -17.49 -6.93 0.49
CA LEU A 146 -16.26 -6.56 1.22
C LEU A 146 -15.71 -5.20 0.80
N ALA A 147 -15.93 -4.77 -0.44
CA ALA A 147 -15.54 -3.44 -0.90
C ALA A 147 -16.31 -2.30 -0.19
N GLY A 148 -17.53 -2.58 0.30
CA GLY A 148 -18.36 -1.60 0.97
C GLY A 148 -18.72 -0.43 0.05
N GLU A 149 -18.34 0.79 0.43
CA GLU A 149 -18.56 2.00 -0.38
C GLU A 149 -17.49 2.21 -1.49
N MET A 150 -16.46 1.35 -1.57
CA MET A 150 -15.40 1.46 -2.57
C MET A 150 -15.94 1.17 -3.97
N LYS A 151 -15.89 2.18 -4.84
CA LYS A 151 -16.24 2.03 -6.26
C LYS A 151 -15.06 1.45 -7.04
N PHE A 152 -15.28 0.31 -7.68
CA PHE A 152 -14.32 -0.34 -8.56
C PHE A 152 -14.97 -0.77 -9.88
N ASP A 153 -14.16 -0.79 -10.92
CA ASP A 153 -14.47 -1.24 -12.29
C ASP A 153 -13.76 -2.57 -12.61
N ALA A 154 -12.78 -2.98 -11.78
CA ALA A 154 -12.04 -4.24 -11.85
C ALA A 154 -11.34 -4.51 -10.50
N VAL A 155 -11.13 -5.79 -10.16
CA VAL A 155 -10.37 -6.20 -8.98
C VAL A 155 -9.40 -7.30 -9.40
N GLU A 156 -8.12 -7.00 -9.56
CA GLU A 156 -7.14 -7.98 -10.05
C GLU A 156 -6.18 -8.38 -8.94
N GLY A 157 -6.00 -9.67 -8.74
CA GLY A 157 -5.18 -10.15 -7.63
C GLY A 157 -4.65 -11.57 -7.80
N PHE A 158 -4.12 -12.11 -6.70
CA PHE A 158 -3.64 -13.47 -6.61
C PHE A 158 -4.21 -14.15 -5.37
N TRP A 159 -4.59 -15.42 -5.51
CA TRP A 159 -4.87 -16.30 -4.39
C TRP A 159 -3.56 -16.68 -3.68
N ILE A 160 -3.43 -16.30 -2.41
CA ILE A 160 -2.27 -16.66 -1.59
C ILE A 160 -2.37 -18.15 -1.28
N GLN A 161 -1.59 -18.95 -2.03
CA GLN A 161 -1.52 -20.39 -1.86
C GLN A 161 -1.13 -20.76 -0.43
N ARG A 162 -1.85 -21.72 0.18
CA ARG A 162 -1.64 -22.21 1.56
C ARG A 162 -1.49 -21.06 2.58
N PRO A 163 -2.55 -20.28 2.87
CA PRO A 163 -2.47 -19.14 3.79
C PRO A 163 -2.17 -19.50 5.26
N TRP A 164 -2.09 -20.78 5.59
CA TRP A 164 -1.63 -21.28 6.89
C TRP A 164 -0.10 -21.53 6.97
N THR A 165 0.69 -21.31 5.90
CA THR A 165 2.16 -21.44 5.95
C THR A 165 2.89 -20.16 5.56
N ARG A 166 3.91 -19.83 6.37
CA ARG A 166 4.86 -18.74 6.11
C ARG A 166 5.94 -19.11 5.09
N ALA A 167 6.04 -20.38 4.68
CA ALA A 167 6.98 -20.82 3.67
C ALA A 167 6.73 -20.10 2.34
N ASP A 168 7.77 -19.46 1.81
CA ASP A 168 7.78 -18.74 0.54
C ASP A 168 8.56 -19.47 -0.56
N GLN A 169 9.33 -20.51 -0.21
CA GLN A 169 10.02 -21.43 -1.12
C GLN A 169 9.25 -22.76 -1.27
N CYS A 170 9.55 -23.51 -2.34
CA CYS A 170 9.07 -24.88 -2.47
C CYS A 170 9.65 -25.76 -1.35
N VAL A 171 8.78 -26.34 -0.53
CA VAL A 171 9.20 -27.29 0.52
C VAL A 171 9.61 -28.62 -0.11
N ARG A 172 10.79 -29.13 0.23
CA ARG A 172 11.22 -30.48 -0.18
C ARG A 172 10.46 -31.55 0.62
N GLY A 173 10.11 -32.67 0.00
CA GLY A 173 9.44 -33.81 0.63
C GLY A 173 8.16 -34.23 -0.10
N GLU A 174 7.41 -35.19 0.47
CA GLU A 174 6.25 -35.82 -0.20
C GLU A 174 5.06 -34.86 -0.43
N LYS A 175 4.93 -33.82 0.39
CA LYS A 175 3.83 -32.84 0.33
C LYS A 175 4.25 -31.58 -0.45
N LEU A 176 4.73 -31.78 -1.67
CA LEU A 176 5.04 -30.71 -2.62
C LEU A 176 3.79 -29.85 -2.86
N MET A 177 3.98 -28.54 -3.05
CA MET A 177 2.86 -27.64 -3.33
C MET A 177 2.29 -27.92 -4.73
N SER A 178 0.96 -27.83 -4.85
CA SER A 178 0.29 -27.89 -6.14
C SER A 178 0.25 -26.51 -6.78
N ASP A 179 0.60 -26.47 -8.07
CA ASP A 179 0.46 -25.27 -8.92
C ASP A 179 -0.92 -25.15 -9.58
N ALA A 180 -1.83 -26.09 -9.31
CA ALA A 180 -3.21 -26.01 -9.76
C ALA A 180 -3.93 -24.84 -9.08
N MET A 181 -4.82 -24.15 -9.81
CA MET A 181 -5.74 -23.18 -9.21
C MET A 181 -6.53 -23.85 -8.07
N PRO A 182 -6.59 -23.25 -6.86
CA PRO A 182 -7.45 -23.73 -5.78
C PRO A 182 -8.90 -23.76 -6.22
N THR A 183 -9.66 -24.77 -5.79
CA THR A 183 -11.10 -24.80 -6.05
C THR A 183 -11.78 -23.63 -5.33
N PRO A 184 -12.95 -23.13 -5.78
CA PRO A 184 -13.65 -22.03 -5.10
C PRO A 184 -13.92 -22.26 -3.60
N GLY A 185 -14.02 -23.53 -3.17
CA GLY A 185 -14.15 -23.92 -1.76
C GLY A 185 -12.83 -23.82 -0.96
N ASP A 186 -11.68 -23.88 -1.62
CA ASP A 186 -10.36 -23.78 -0.98
C ASP A 186 -9.78 -22.35 -1.01
N GLN A 187 -10.40 -21.46 -1.79
CA GLN A 187 -10.03 -20.05 -1.93
C GLN A 187 -10.39 -19.26 -0.67
N ARG A 188 -9.39 -19.04 0.20
CA ARG A 188 -9.54 -18.38 1.52
C ARG A 188 -8.88 -17.01 1.67
N LEU A 189 -7.80 -16.73 0.95
CA LEU A 189 -7.08 -15.46 1.08
C LEU A 189 -6.57 -14.96 -0.28
N ALA A 190 -7.05 -13.80 -0.69
CA ALA A 190 -6.55 -13.06 -1.85
C ALA A 190 -5.73 -11.84 -1.41
N ILE A 191 -4.82 -11.39 -2.27
CA ILE A 191 -4.28 -10.02 -2.26
C ILE A 191 -4.57 -9.40 -3.62
N ALA A 192 -5.17 -8.21 -3.65
CA ALA A 192 -5.74 -7.66 -4.88
C ALA A 192 -5.69 -6.13 -4.94
N GLN A 193 -5.63 -5.62 -6.17
CA GLN A 193 -5.76 -4.22 -6.51
C GLN A 193 -7.20 -3.90 -6.92
N PHE A 194 -7.79 -2.88 -6.32
CA PHE A 194 -9.11 -2.37 -6.67
C PHE A 194 -8.94 -1.17 -7.62
N PHE A 195 -9.32 -1.33 -8.89
CA PHE A 195 -9.22 -0.26 -9.87
C PHE A 195 -10.50 0.54 -9.91
N SER A 196 -10.41 1.83 -9.59
CA SER A 196 -11.56 2.75 -9.72
C SER A 196 -11.99 2.94 -11.18
N PRO A 197 -13.21 3.45 -11.44
CA PRO A 197 -13.65 3.82 -12.79
C PRO A 197 -12.73 4.84 -13.48
N GLU A 198 -12.13 5.75 -12.70
CA GLU A 198 -11.19 6.78 -13.17
C GLU A 198 -9.75 6.25 -13.35
N SER A 199 -9.45 5.04 -12.87
CA SER A 199 -8.09 4.48 -12.93
C SER A 199 -7.71 4.09 -14.37
N PRO A 200 -6.50 4.44 -14.85
CA PRO A 200 -6.07 4.14 -16.22
C PRO A 200 -6.16 2.64 -16.55
N ARG A 201 -6.97 2.31 -17.57
CA ARG A 201 -7.25 0.91 -17.96
C ARG A 201 -6.03 0.14 -18.48
N ASN A 202 -4.95 0.83 -18.84
CA ASN A 202 -3.68 0.22 -19.24
C ASN A 202 -2.85 -0.36 -18.07
N LEU A 203 -3.16 0.02 -16.82
CA LEU A 203 -2.55 -0.57 -15.62
C LEU A 203 -3.13 -1.97 -15.30
N ARG A 204 -4.33 -2.26 -15.83
CA ARG A 204 -5.03 -3.54 -15.69
C ARG A 204 -4.42 -4.60 -16.60
N ARG A 205 -4.18 -5.80 -16.08
CA ARG A 205 -3.75 -6.98 -16.87
C ARG A 205 -4.93 -7.63 -17.60
N GLY A 206 -6.13 -7.62 -17.00
CA GLY A 206 -7.23 -8.50 -17.39
C GLY A 206 -6.77 -9.95 -17.46
N ASP A 207 -7.17 -10.67 -18.51
CA ASP A 207 -6.79 -12.06 -18.75
C ASP A 207 -5.32 -12.28 -19.14
N ARG A 208 -4.49 -11.23 -19.23
CA ARG A 208 -3.09 -11.36 -19.69
C ARG A 208 -2.19 -11.87 -18.56
N PRO A 209 -1.66 -13.11 -18.62
CA PRO A 209 -0.75 -13.61 -17.60
C PRO A 209 0.55 -12.80 -17.58
N TYR A 210 1.19 -12.75 -16.41
CA TYR A 210 2.62 -12.47 -16.30
C TYR A 210 3.34 -13.64 -16.95
N ALA A 211 3.92 -13.42 -18.13
CA ALA A 211 4.59 -14.48 -18.88
C ALA A 211 5.82 -13.96 -19.62
N SER A 212 6.91 -14.73 -19.56
CA SER A 212 8.15 -14.43 -20.28
C SER A 212 8.82 -15.73 -20.73
N THR A 213 9.63 -15.64 -21.78
CA THR A 213 10.48 -16.74 -22.24
C THR A 213 11.91 -16.26 -22.21
N ILE A 214 12.72 -16.87 -21.34
CA ILE A 214 14.16 -16.60 -21.21
C ILE A 214 14.96 -17.75 -21.84
N LYS A 215 16.16 -17.45 -22.33
CA LYS A 215 17.10 -18.47 -22.79
C LYS A 215 18.04 -18.82 -21.64
N LEU A 216 18.16 -20.10 -21.31
CA LEU A 216 19.09 -20.58 -20.28
C LEU A 216 20.47 -20.87 -20.89
N GLU A 217 21.54 -20.58 -20.15
CA GLU A 217 22.93 -20.71 -20.61
C GLU A 217 23.34 -22.17 -20.84
N GLU A 218 24.39 -22.45 -21.61
CA GLU A 218 24.80 -23.83 -21.88
C GLU A 218 25.12 -24.60 -20.58
N GLY A 219 24.56 -25.81 -20.43
CA GLY A 219 24.66 -26.62 -19.21
C GLY A 219 23.70 -26.26 -18.07
N GLU A 220 23.08 -25.07 -18.08
CA GLU A 220 22.05 -24.71 -17.07
C GLU A 220 20.79 -25.59 -17.25
N MET A 221 20.03 -25.82 -16.18
CA MET A 221 18.76 -26.55 -16.24
C MET A 221 17.68 -25.80 -15.45
N PRO A 222 16.39 -26.01 -15.77
CA PRO A 222 15.30 -25.49 -14.95
C PRO A 222 15.46 -25.91 -13.49
N SER A 223 15.09 -25.01 -12.58
CA SER A 223 15.28 -25.21 -11.14
C SER A 223 14.43 -26.39 -10.64
N PRO A 224 15.04 -27.41 -9.99
CA PRO A 224 14.28 -28.48 -9.35
C PRO A 224 13.59 -28.02 -8.05
N GLU A 225 13.93 -26.82 -7.56
CA GLU A 225 13.30 -26.18 -6.39
C GLU A 225 12.16 -25.23 -6.79
N GLY A 226 11.72 -25.28 -8.04
CA GLY A 226 10.71 -24.39 -8.60
C GLY A 226 11.23 -22.96 -8.80
N TYR A 227 10.31 -22.00 -8.82
CA TYR A 227 10.53 -20.57 -8.97
C TYR A 227 9.62 -19.82 -7.99
N GLN A 228 9.78 -18.50 -7.89
CA GLN A 228 8.87 -17.65 -7.13
C GLN A 228 8.31 -16.54 -8.02
N ILE A 229 7.02 -16.21 -7.83
CA ILE A 229 6.52 -14.88 -8.17
C ILE A 229 6.71 -13.99 -6.93
N GLN A 230 7.33 -12.83 -7.12
CA GLN A 230 7.50 -11.80 -6.11
C GLN A 230 6.60 -10.63 -6.46
N LEU A 231 5.68 -10.31 -5.57
CA LEU A 231 4.82 -9.13 -5.61
C LEU A 231 5.37 -8.09 -4.64
N GLU A 232 5.54 -6.87 -5.10
CA GLU A 232 5.91 -5.73 -4.28
C GLU A 232 4.96 -4.56 -4.53
N GLY A 233 4.80 -3.72 -3.52
CA GLY A 233 4.02 -2.51 -3.60
C GLY A 233 3.56 -2.10 -2.22
N ARG A 234 2.33 -1.56 -2.12
CA ARG A 234 1.80 -1.01 -0.87
C ARG A 234 0.48 -1.64 -0.48
N ILE A 235 0.24 -1.71 0.82
CA ILE A 235 -1.08 -2.03 1.37
C ILE A 235 -1.96 -0.79 1.24
N THR A 236 -3.14 -0.95 0.66
CA THR A 236 -4.17 0.09 0.55
C THR A 236 -5.25 -0.15 1.60
N GLY A 237 -6.18 0.80 1.75
CA GLY A 237 -7.28 0.71 2.69
C GLY A 237 -8.63 0.64 1.98
N PHE A 238 -9.57 -0.10 2.56
CA PHE A 238 -11.00 0.07 2.32
C PHE A 238 -11.48 1.43 2.87
N PRO A 239 -12.71 1.88 2.56
CA PRO A 239 -13.17 3.24 2.93
C PRO A 239 -13.23 3.49 4.45
N ASP A 240 -13.27 2.45 5.26
CA ASP A 240 -13.21 2.49 6.73
C ASP A 240 -11.78 2.55 7.30
N GLY A 241 -10.76 2.52 6.42
CA GLY A 241 -9.34 2.55 6.77
C GLY A 241 -8.72 1.18 7.08
N GLN A 242 -9.46 0.07 6.94
CA GLN A 242 -8.91 -1.27 7.16
C GLN A 242 -8.23 -1.83 5.89
N PRO A 243 -7.11 -2.56 6.00
CA PRO A 243 -6.42 -3.14 4.84
C PRO A 243 -6.93 -4.52 4.43
N VAL A 244 -7.69 -5.20 5.29
CA VAL A 244 -8.16 -6.57 5.06
C VAL A 244 -9.60 -6.71 5.52
N HIS A 245 -10.46 -7.11 4.58
CA HIS A 245 -11.86 -7.45 4.85
C HIS A 245 -12.09 -8.94 4.60
N CYS A 246 -12.99 -9.54 5.38
CA CYS A 246 -13.33 -10.96 5.29
C CYS A 246 -14.84 -11.19 5.42
N ILE A 247 -15.34 -12.25 4.79
CA ILE A 247 -16.73 -12.72 4.88
C ILE A 247 -16.77 -14.19 5.25
N GLN A 248 -17.74 -14.58 6.07
CA GLN A 248 -17.99 -15.97 6.41
C GLN A 248 -19.43 -16.34 6.00
N GLN A 249 -19.55 -17.03 4.86
CA GLN A 249 -20.83 -17.56 4.37
C GLN A 249 -21.22 -18.89 5.06
N ASP A 250 -20.24 -19.61 5.60
CA ASP A 250 -20.41 -20.91 6.27
C ASP A 250 -19.54 -20.94 7.53
N SER A 251 -20.15 -21.15 8.69
CA SER A 251 -19.48 -21.16 10.00
C SER A 251 -18.58 -22.38 10.22
N THR A 252 -18.73 -23.45 9.42
CA THR A 252 -17.86 -24.63 9.45
C THR A 252 -16.53 -24.39 8.72
N LEU A 253 -16.42 -23.29 7.96
CA LEU A 253 -15.28 -22.98 7.13
C LEU A 253 -14.61 -21.67 7.59
N MET A 254 -13.29 -21.55 7.39
CA MET A 254 -12.56 -20.32 7.66
C MET A 254 -13.11 -19.16 6.79
N PRO A 255 -13.27 -17.92 7.32
CA PRO A 255 -13.65 -16.77 6.52
C PRO A 255 -12.80 -16.59 5.27
N ARG A 256 -13.41 -16.13 4.18
CA ARG A 256 -12.70 -15.74 2.95
C ARG A 256 -12.34 -14.27 3.05
N CYS A 257 -11.06 -13.95 2.86
CA CYS A 257 -10.49 -12.62 3.05
C CYS A 257 -9.83 -12.08 1.78
N VAL A 258 -9.81 -10.76 1.64
CA VAL A 258 -9.01 -10.03 0.65
C VAL A 258 -8.18 -8.94 1.32
N ILE A 259 -6.88 -8.92 1.02
CA ILE A 259 -5.96 -7.84 1.37
C ILE A 259 -5.99 -6.82 0.23
N ALA A 260 -6.34 -5.56 0.53
CA ALA A 260 -6.28 -4.46 -0.41
C ALA A 260 -4.82 -4.00 -0.60
N ALA A 261 -4.38 -3.92 -1.84
CA ALA A 261 -3.02 -3.53 -2.19
C ALA A 261 -2.95 -2.70 -3.49
N GLU A 262 -1.79 -2.12 -3.74
CA GLU A 262 -1.32 -1.63 -5.03
C GLU A 262 0.00 -2.36 -5.34
N PHE A 263 0.19 -2.81 -6.58
CA PHE A 263 1.37 -3.57 -7.02
C PHE A 263 2.31 -2.63 -7.80
N GLU A 264 3.44 -2.27 -7.19
CA GLU A 264 4.50 -1.45 -7.79
C GLU A 264 5.46 -2.30 -8.63
N ARG A 265 5.60 -3.59 -8.31
CA ARG A 265 6.44 -4.53 -9.06
C ARG A 265 5.92 -5.97 -8.99
N VAL A 266 5.97 -6.67 -10.12
CA VAL A 266 5.81 -8.12 -10.17
C VAL A 266 7.04 -8.70 -10.85
N ALA A 267 7.61 -9.77 -10.30
CA ALA A 267 8.82 -10.39 -10.85
C ALA A 267 8.81 -11.91 -10.73
N PHE A 268 9.53 -12.59 -11.63
CA PHE A 268 9.90 -13.99 -11.43
C PHE A 268 11.32 -14.10 -10.92
N ILE A 269 11.50 -14.85 -9.82
CA ILE A 269 12.76 -15.04 -9.12
C ILE A 269 13.14 -16.53 -9.15
N ALA A 270 14.43 -16.83 -9.35
CA ALA A 270 14.96 -18.18 -9.19
C ALA A 270 15.33 -18.44 -7.71
N PRO A 271 15.17 -19.68 -7.19
CA PRO A 271 15.53 -19.99 -5.81
C PRO A 271 16.97 -19.61 -5.47
N GLY A 272 17.15 -18.98 -4.32
CA GLY A 272 18.47 -18.51 -3.85
C GLY A 272 19.04 -17.28 -4.59
N LYS A 273 18.34 -16.69 -5.57
CA LYS A 273 18.71 -15.42 -6.20
C LYS A 273 17.83 -14.28 -5.68
N GLU A 274 18.38 -13.07 -5.58
CA GLU A 274 17.59 -11.85 -5.33
C GLU A 274 17.25 -11.11 -6.63
N GLU A 275 18.09 -11.27 -7.67
CA GLU A 275 17.88 -10.67 -8.98
C GLU A 275 16.72 -11.33 -9.73
N PRO A 276 15.84 -10.54 -10.38
CA PRO A 276 14.72 -11.06 -11.14
C PRO A 276 15.16 -11.63 -12.49
N LEU A 277 14.58 -12.77 -12.87
CA LEU A 277 14.67 -13.33 -14.23
C LEU A 277 13.92 -12.46 -15.25
N VAL A 278 12.84 -11.82 -14.79
CA VAL A 278 12.01 -10.85 -15.51
C VAL A 278 11.18 -10.08 -14.48
N GLU A 279 10.89 -8.82 -14.75
CA GLU A 279 9.97 -8.00 -13.95
C GLU A 279 9.04 -7.14 -14.81
N TRP A 280 7.95 -6.70 -14.18
CA TRP A 280 6.94 -5.79 -14.70
C TRP A 280 6.67 -4.71 -13.65
N ARG A 281 6.43 -3.49 -14.14
CA ARG A 281 6.05 -2.27 -13.40
C ARG A 281 5.03 -1.52 -14.26
#